data_AF-A0A8B7D6K3-F1
#
_entry.id   AF-A0A8B7D6K3-F1
#
_cell.length_a   1.000
_cell.length_b   1.000
_cell.length_c   1.000
_cell.angle_alpha   90.00
_cell.angle_beta   90.00
_cell.angle_gamma   90.00
#
_symmetry.space_group_name_H-M   'P 1'
#
loop_
_entity.id
_entity.type
_entity.pdbx_description
1 polymer ?
#
loop_
_entity_poly.entity_id
_entity_poly.type
_entity_poly.pdbx_seq_one_letter_code
_entity_poly.pdbx_strand_id
1 'polypeptide(L)'
;MKVVANLFNPNQHRVNDEMTDRGTYFGINYALVLAYCKDMQETHSNLTVLIEKLHICKYSLASDLKLIDILLGILTHSGKYSCSWCGGVAVLKSGNLRSFGDLDNCFRQYADAGFPEKQMMNFKNVVKPCLIKEDDPEKLVITVIPLPELHLLLSLVNHICNYIIPLWVGFKKWIYSLGVIRKGYHVGTYDGNVSRAILKNVDSLALVIPIELLPLIDTLRKFDRVVTGTFSKPLDLQYHNPRLYR
;
A
#
# COMPACT_ATOMS: atom_id res chain seq x y z
N MET A 1 10.45 7.30 -14.50
CA MET A 1 9.75 7.81 -13.30
C MET A 1 8.76 8.92 -13.68
N LYS A 2 7.53 8.88 -13.16
CA LYS A 2 6.50 9.92 -13.35
C LYS A 2 6.01 10.39 -11.99
N VAL A 3 6.01 11.69 -11.74
CA VAL A 3 5.45 12.28 -10.52
C VAL A 3 4.21 13.07 -10.85
N VAL A 4 3.12 12.66 -10.22
CA VAL A 4 1.79 13.26 -10.39
C VAL A 4 1.39 13.83 -9.05
N ALA A 5 1.13 15.14 -9.02
CA ALA A 5 0.52 15.78 -7.88
C ALA A 5 -0.96 16.00 -8.18
N ASN A 6 -1.81 15.65 -7.21
CA ASN A 6 -3.21 16.02 -7.26
C ASN A 6 -3.41 17.17 -6.28
N LEU A 7 -3.98 18.27 -6.76
CA LEU A 7 -4.36 19.38 -5.89
C LEU A 7 -5.73 19.08 -5.27
N PHE A 8 -5.82 19.22 -3.95
CA PHE A 8 -7.08 19.07 -3.22
C PHE A 8 -7.10 20.02 -2.03
N ASN A 9 -8.30 20.49 -1.67
CA ASN A 9 -8.51 21.24 -0.44
C ASN A 9 -8.57 20.25 0.73
N PRO A 10 -7.63 20.28 1.70
CA PRO A 10 -7.62 19.33 2.81
C PRO A 10 -8.81 19.52 3.77
N ASN A 11 -9.48 20.68 3.73
CA ASN A 11 -10.60 21.01 4.61
C ASN A 11 -11.97 20.75 3.97
N GLN A 12 -12.00 20.31 2.71
CA GLN A 12 -13.24 20.11 1.97
C GLN A 12 -13.43 18.63 1.65
N HIS A 13 -14.58 18.10 2.04
CA HIS A 13 -14.91 16.72 1.77
C HIS A 13 -15.10 16.50 0.26
N ARG A 14 -14.58 15.39 -0.29
CA ARG A 14 -14.67 15.05 -1.73
C ARG A 14 -16.08 15.11 -2.31
N VAL A 15 -17.08 14.86 -1.48
CA VAL A 15 -18.50 14.79 -1.87
C VAL A 15 -19.15 16.19 -1.87
N ASN A 16 -18.48 17.17 -1.25
CA ASN A 16 -18.92 18.57 -1.13
C ASN A 16 -18.13 19.50 -2.08
N ASP A 17 -17.32 18.94 -2.96
CA ASP A 17 -16.60 19.69 -3.99
C ASP A 17 -17.47 19.75 -5.25
N GLU A 18 -18.21 20.85 -5.39
CA GLU A 18 -19.15 21.12 -6.49
C GLU A 18 -18.48 21.07 -7.88
N MET A 19 -17.15 21.17 -7.96
CA MET A 19 -16.43 21.04 -9.23
C MET A 19 -16.15 19.58 -9.63
N THR A 20 -16.41 18.61 -8.75
CA THR A 20 -16.20 17.18 -9.03
C THR A 20 -17.52 16.44 -9.15
N ASP A 21 -18.17 16.51 -10.32
CA ASP A 21 -19.35 15.70 -10.69
C ASP A 21 -19.18 14.17 -10.47
N ARG A 22 -17.96 13.70 -10.16
CA ARG A 22 -17.60 12.29 -9.92
C ARG A 22 -16.74 12.03 -8.67
N GLY A 23 -16.56 13.01 -7.78
CA GLY A 23 -15.88 12.81 -6.48
C GLY A 23 -14.45 12.23 -6.54
N THR A 24 -13.70 12.44 -7.63
CA THR A 24 -12.34 11.90 -7.81
C THR A 24 -11.33 12.97 -8.20
N TYR A 25 -10.32 13.20 -7.35
CA TYR A 25 -9.13 14.02 -7.66
C TYR A 25 -8.13 13.31 -8.59
N PHE A 26 -8.55 12.21 -9.24
CA PHE A 26 -7.71 11.37 -10.11
C PHE A 26 -8.04 11.57 -11.60
N GLY A 27 -8.98 12.46 -11.93
CA GLY A 27 -9.24 12.84 -13.32
C GLY A 27 -8.10 13.70 -13.88
N ILE A 28 -7.93 13.66 -15.21
CA ILE A 28 -6.98 14.50 -15.97
C ILE A 28 -7.06 15.99 -15.57
N ASN A 29 -8.23 16.44 -15.11
CA ASN A 29 -8.48 17.83 -14.73
C ASN A 29 -7.86 18.26 -13.38
N TYR A 30 -7.40 17.32 -12.55
CA TYR A 30 -6.88 17.60 -11.20
C TYR A 30 -5.44 17.12 -10.97
N ALA A 31 -4.90 16.37 -11.94
CA ALA A 31 -3.58 15.78 -11.90
C ALA A 31 -2.58 16.68 -12.64
N LEU A 32 -1.69 17.33 -11.90
CA LEU A 32 -0.54 18.04 -12.45
C LEU A 32 0.64 17.09 -12.54
N VAL A 33 1.15 16.88 -13.76
CA VAL A 33 2.43 16.19 -13.94
C VAL A 33 3.54 17.18 -13.62
N LEU A 34 4.12 17.07 -12.43
CA LEU A 34 5.20 17.94 -11.99
C LEU A 34 6.54 17.56 -12.64
N ALA A 35 6.75 16.26 -12.86
CA ALA A 35 7.97 15.75 -13.48
C ALA A 35 7.71 14.44 -14.22
N TYR A 36 8.40 14.30 -15.36
CA TYR A 36 8.47 13.05 -16.11
C TYR A 36 9.90 12.84 -16.58
N CYS A 37 10.52 11.78 -16.07
CA CYS A 37 11.85 11.36 -16.47
C CYS A 37 11.75 9.99 -17.13
N LYS A 38 11.87 9.95 -18.46
CA LYS A 38 11.87 8.71 -19.22
C LYS A 38 13.09 7.87 -18.84
N ASP A 39 12.91 6.55 -18.75
CA ASP A 39 13.98 5.56 -18.51
C ASP A 39 14.80 5.75 -17.21
N MET A 40 14.33 6.62 -16.31
CA MET A 40 14.94 6.81 -15.00
C MET A 40 14.50 5.72 -14.03
N GLN A 41 15.48 5.02 -13.45
CA GLN A 41 15.28 4.05 -12.40
C GLN A 41 14.81 4.72 -11.09
N GLU A 42 13.89 4.05 -10.39
CA GLU A 42 13.47 4.42 -9.05
C GLU A 42 14.52 3.97 -8.05
N THR A 43 15.46 4.86 -7.74
CA THR A 43 16.51 4.67 -6.76
C THR A 43 16.44 5.77 -5.72
N HIS A 44 17.00 5.50 -4.53
CA HIS A 44 17.07 6.48 -3.45
C HIS A 44 17.69 7.81 -3.93
N SER A 45 18.86 7.74 -4.59
CA SER A 45 19.56 8.92 -5.11
C SER A 45 18.75 9.74 -6.10
N ASN A 46 18.03 9.10 -7.03
CA ASN A 46 17.21 9.81 -8.01
C ASN A 46 15.98 10.46 -7.35
N LEU A 47 15.41 9.81 -6.34
CA LEU A 47 14.25 10.32 -5.61
C LEU A 47 14.61 11.45 -4.65
N THR A 48 15.83 11.47 -4.08
CA THR A 48 16.32 12.59 -3.27
C THR A 48 16.18 13.90 -4.03
N VAL A 49 16.66 13.96 -5.27
CA VAL A 49 16.59 15.17 -6.11
C VAL A 49 15.16 15.65 -6.29
N LEU A 50 14.21 14.73 -6.44
CA LEU A 50 12.81 15.07 -6.64
C LEU A 50 12.12 15.52 -5.34
N ILE A 51 12.32 14.78 -4.26
CA ILE A 51 11.67 15.03 -2.97
C ILE A 51 12.18 16.33 -2.34
N GLU A 52 13.47 16.64 -2.46
CA GLU A 52 14.03 17.92 -2.02
C GLU A 52 13.34 19.13 -2.67
N LYS A 53 12.87 19.00 -3.91
CA LYS A 53 12.13 20.06 -4.61
C LYS A 53 10.66 20.15 -4.17
N LEU A 54 10.09 19.07 -3.64
CA LEU A 54 8.70 19.02 -3.16
C LEU A 54 8.55 19.56 -1.73
N HIS A 55 9.61 19.60 -0.93
CA HIS A 55 9.58 20.11 0.45
C HIS A 55 9.21 21.61 0.59
N ILE A 56 8.99 22.33 -0.51
CA ILE A 56 8.48 23.71 -0.51
C ILE A 56 6.99 23.81 -0.12
N CYS A 57 6.25 22.69 -0.10
CA CYS A 57 4.84 22.67 0.25
C CYS A 57 4.49 21.51 1.20
N LYS A 58 3.37 21.65 1.93
CA LYS A 58 2.79 20.53 2.67
C LYS A 58 2.13 19.58 1.68
N TYR A 59 2.46 18.29 1.78
CA TYR A 59 1.90 17.25 0.91
C TYR A 59 1.55 15.99 1.70
N SER A 60 0.70 15.16 1.11
CA SER A 60 0.49 13.77 1.52
C SER A 60 1.02 12.85 0.43
N LEU A 61 1.67 11.76 0.81
CA LEU A 61 2.23 10.80 -0.13
C LEU A 61 1.31 9.59 -0.26
N ALA A 62 0.91 9.29 -1.49
CA ALA A 62 0.30 8.01 -1.84
C ALA A 62 1.13 7.37 -2.95
N SER A 63 1.57 6.14 -2.72
CA SER A 63 2.56 5.48 -3.57
C SER A 63 2.39 3.95 -3.53
N ASP A 64 2.97 3.26 -4.50
CA ASP A 64 3.20 1.83 -4.39
C ASP A 64 4.22 1.49 -3.29
N LEU A 65 4.23 0.21 -2.92
CA LEU A 65 5.04 -0.33 -1.84
C LEU A 65 6.56 -0.18 -2.06
N LYS A 66 7.01 -0.28 -3.31
CA LYS A 66 8.43 -0.20 -3.65
C LYS A 66 8.94 1.23 -3.45
N LEU A 67 8.20 2.21 -3.95
CA LEU A 67 8.57 3.61 -3.80
C LEU A 67 8.46 4.06 -2.33
N ILE A 68 7.50 3.55 -1.55
CA ILE A 68 7.45 3.79 -0.09
C ILE A 68 8.74 3.32 0.59
N ASP A 69 9.20 2.10 0.33
CA ASP A 69 10.45 1.58 0.92
C ASP A 69 11.65 2.47 0.58
N ILE A 70 11.76 2.89 -0.68
CA ILE A 70 12.86 3.77 -1.10
C ILE A 70 12.81 5.10 -0.35
N LEU A 71 11.63 5.70 -0.20
CA LEU A 71 11.46 6.97 0.52
C LEU A 71 11.78 6.83 2.01
N LEU A 72 11.48 5.68 2.61
CA LEU A 72 11.80 5.39 4.01
C LEU A 72 13.23 4.87 4.23
N GLY A 73 13.98 4.65 3.14
CA GLY A 73 15.34 4.12 3.20
C GLY A 73 15.44 2.64 3.60
N ILE A 74 14.33 1.89 3.46
CA ILE A 74 14.20 0.47 3.79
C ILE A 74 14.55 -0.37 2.55
N LEU A 75 15.26 -1.48 2.73
CA LEU A 75 15.48 -2.46 1.66
C LEU A 75 14.20 -3.18 1.27
N THR A 76 14.18 -3.67 0.03
CA THR A 76 13.04 -4.33 -0.61
C THR A 76 12.23 -5.29 0.29
N HIS A 77 10.91 -5.33 0.05
CA HIS A 77 9.90 -6.21 0.65
C HIS A 77 10.22 -7.71 0.81
N SER A 78 11.29 -8.24 0.24
CA SER A 78 11.76 -9.63 0.46
C SER A 78 12.62 -9.82 1.70
N GLY A 79 13.03 -8.74 2.38
CA GLY A 79 13.91 -8.80 3.55
C GLY A 79 13.23 -9.24 4.85
N LYS A 80 14.03 -9.60 5.87
CA LYS A 80 13.54 -10.02 7.21
C LYS A 80 12.64 -8.98 7.88
N TYR A 81 12.90 -7.69 7.67
CA TYR A 81 12.12 -6.57 8.18
C TYR A 81 11.54 -5.78 7.00
N SER A 82 10.58 -6.38 6.31
CA SER A 82 10.01 -5.86 5.05
C SER A 82 8.88 -4.85 5.23
N CYS A 83 8.26 -4.78 6.41
CA CYS A 83 7.13 -3.88 6.60
C CYS A 83 7.60 -2.42 6.70
N SER A 84 7.09 -1.57 5.82
CA SER A 84 7.34 -0.14 5.79
C SER A 84 6.77 0.58 7.02
N TRP A 85 5.71 0.03 7.64
CA TRP A 85 5.00 0.66 8.76
C TRP A 85 5.34 0.10 10.13
N CYS A 86 5.98 -1.06 10.24
CA CYS A 86 6.29 -1.68 11.55
C CYS A 86 7.68 -2.32 11.59
N GLY A 87 8.30 -2.35 12.77
CA GLY A 87 9.63 -2.92 13.01
C GLY A 87 9.66 -4.44 13.21
N GLY A 88 8.54 -5.11 12.86
CA GLY A 88 8.34 -6.55 13.02
C GLY A 88 9.08 -7.36 11.97
N VAL A 89 9.45 -8.59 12.34
CA VAL A 89 9.93 -9.57 11.35
C VAL A 89 8.80 -9.95 10.40
N ALA A 90 9.14 -10.32 9.17
CA ALA A 90 8.21 -10.70 8.11
C ALA A 90 7.53 -12.06 8.39
N VAL A 91 6.67 -12.07 9.41
CA VAL A 91 5.84 -13.19 9.86
C VAL A 91 4.41 -12.69 10.05
N LEU A 92 3.48 -13.59 10.39
CA LEU A 92 2.05 -13.26 10.55
C LEU A 92 1.75 -12.20 11.62
N LYS A 93 2.63 -12.05 12.62
CA LYS A 93 2.46 -11.08 13.69
C LYS A 93 3.12 -9.76 13.33
N SER A 94 2.34 -8.67 13.35
CA SER A 94 2.86 -7.32 13.23
C SER A 94 3.79 -6.98 14.39
N GLY A 95 4.83 -6.18 14.12
CA GLY A 95 5.63 -5.54 15.17
C GLY A 95 5.02 -4.20 15.61
N ASN A 96 5.75 -3.49 16.46
CA ASN A 96 5.44 -2.11 16.82
C ASN A 96 5.50 -1.21 15.59
N LEU A 97 4.57 -0.26 15.51
CA LEU A 97 4.56 0.75 14.46
C LEU A 97 5.86 1.55 14.49
N ARG A 98 6.41 1.84 13.31
CA ARG A 98 7.62 2.65 13.15
C ARG A 98 7.27 4.12 13.29
N SER A 99 8.09 4.86 14.03
CA SER A 99 8.15 6.32 13.97
C SER A 99 9.19 6.78 12.95
N PHE A 100 9.20 8.07 12.61
CA PHE A 100 10.29 8.66 11.82
C PHE A 100 11.63 8.62 12.58
N GLY A 101 11.59 8.81 13.90
CA GLY A 101 12.75 8.68 14.78
C GLY A 101 13.35 7.26 14.78
N ASP A 102 12.53 6.22 14.68
CA ASP A 102 13.01 4.83 14.54
C ASP A 102 13.86 4.65 13.27
N LEU A 103 13.42 5.23 12.14
CA LEU A 103 14.13 5.15 10.87
C LEU A 103 15.49 5.84 10.96
N ASP A 104 15.51 7.06 11.49
CA ASP A 104 16.75 7.82 11.66
C ASP A 104 17.72 7.12 12.62
N ASN A 105 17.21 6.54 13.71
CA ASN A 105 18.03 5.78 14.64
C ASN A 105 18.61 4.51 14.01
N CYS A 106 17.80 3.75 13.26
CA CYS A 106 18.29 2.56 12.55
C CYS A 106 19.37 2.93 11.52
N PHE A 107 19.17 4.00 10.75
CA PHE A 107 20.16 4.45 9.78
C PHE A 107 21.45 4.95 10.44
N ARG A 108 21.36 5.72 11.54
CA ARG A 108 22.54 6.15 12.31
C ARG A 108 23.34 4.95 12.82
N GLN A 109 22.67 3.97 13.41
CA GLN A 109 23.33 2.74 13.87
C GLN A 109 24.00 1.97 12.72
N TYR A 110 23.38 1.92 11.55
CA TYR A 110 23.98 1.30 10.36
C TYR A 110 25.23 2.05 9.87
N ALA A 111 25.19 3.39 9.90
CA ALA A 111 26.32 4.25 9.55
C ALA A 111 27.47 4.14 10.56
N ASP A 112 27.16 4.19 11.86
CA ASP A 112 28.14 4.07 12.95
C ASP A 112 28.84 2.70 12.94
N ALA A 113 28.15 1.66 12.47
CA ALA A 113 28.70 0.32 12.27
C ALA A 113 29.56 0.18 10.99
N GLY A 114 29.73 1.25 10.20
CA GLY A 114 30.54 1.25 8.97
C GLY A 114 29.85 0.64 7.75
N PHE A 115 28.52 0.73 7.66
CA PHE A 115 27.71 0.23 6.54
C PHE A 115 27.87 -1.27 6.22
N PRO A 116 27.68 -2.18 7.21
CA PRO A 116 27.90 -3.61 7.00
C PRO A 116 26.82 -4.26 6.10
N GLU A 117 27.07 -4.33 4.79
CA GLU A 117 26.11 -4.83 3.78
C GLU A 117 25.57 -6.24 4.07
N LYS A 118 26.37 -7.12 4.66
CA LYS A 118 25.92 -8.50 5.00
C LYS A 118 25.08 -8.58 6.27
N GLN A 119 24.95 -7.48 7.02
CA GLN A 119 24.30 -7.42 8.32
C GLN A 119 23.19 -6.35 8.38
N MET A 120 22.71 -5.88 7.23
CA MET A 120 21.65 -4.85 7.12
C MET A 120 20.37 -5.20 7.92
N MET A 121 20.08 -6.49 8.06
CA MET A 121 18.98 -7.00 8.88
C MET A 121 19.09 -6.61 10.37
N ASN A 122 20.30 -6.43 10.89
CA ASN A 122 20.51 -6.01 12.28
C ASN A 122 20.05 -4.56 12.53
N PHE A 123 19.89 -3.79 11.44
CA PHE A 123 19.44 -2.39 11.44
C PHE A 123 18.04 -2.26 10.85
N LYS A 124 17.21 -3.30 11.04
CA LYS A 124 15.81 -3.35 10.58
C LYS A 124 15.65 -3.07 9.07
N ASN A 125 16.68 -3.42 8.29
CA ASN A 125 16.79 -3.17 6.86
C ASN A 125 16.79 -1.69 6.45
N VAL A 126 16.98 -0.75 7.38
CA VAL A 126 17.13 0.67 7.06
C VAL A 126 18.59 0.94 6.71
N VAL A 127 18.85 1.26 5.45
CA VAL A 127 20.22 1.36 4.90
C VAL A 127 20.50 2.68 4.18
N LYS A 128 19.48 3.52 4.08
CA LYS A 128 19.54 4.88 3.56
C LYS A 128 18.78 5.81 4.51
N PRO A 129 19.09 7.11 4.51
CA PRO A 129 18.33 8.07 5.31
C PRO A 129 16.90 8.20 4.76
N CYS A 130 15.93 8.47 5.66
CA CYS A 130 14.57 8.77 5.25
C CYS A 130 14.55 10.08 4.42
N LEU A 131 13.86 10.04 3.28
CA LEU A 131 13.72 11.19 2.39
C LEU A 131 12.59 12.12 2.80
N ILE A 132 11.60 11.61 3.52
CA ILE A 132 10.48 12.41 4.03
C ILE A 132 10.96 13.13 5.29
N LYS A 133 10.86 14.45 5.29
CA LYS A 133 11.20 15.28 6.44
C LYS A 133 9.97 15.47 7.32
N GLU A 134 10.07 14.98 8.55
CA GLU A 134 9.08 15.16 9.60
C GLU A 134 9.78 15.71 10.84
N ASP A 135 9.23 16.78 11.40
CA ASP A 135 9.85 17.50 12.54
C ASP A 135 9.65 16.75 13.87
N ASP A 136 8.57 15.98 13.99
CA ASP A 136 8.26 15.17 15.16
C ASP A 136 8.81 13.73 14.99
N PRO A 137 9.87 13.35 15.73
CA PRO A 137 10.46 12.02 15.62
C PRO A 137 9.53 10.91 16.15
N GLU A 138 8.56 11.21 17.02
CA GLU A 138 7.62 10.22 17.56
C GLU A 138 6.44 9.97 16.62
N LYS A 139 6.28 10.81 15.59
CA LYS A 139 5.20 10.66 14.63
C LYS A 139 5.33 9.34 13.88
N LEU A 140 4.22 8.60 13.86
CA LEU A 140 4.18 7.28 13.24
C LEU A 140 4.13 7.40 11.72
N VAL A 141 4.89 6.55 11.03
CA VAL A 141 4.93 6.52 9.54
C VAL A 141 3.54 6.36 8.94
N ILE A 142 2.67 5.54 9.56
CA ILE A 142 1.30 5.27 9.08
C ILE A 142 0.40 6.52 9.07
N THR A 143 0.73 7.55 9.85
CA THR A 143 -0.03 8.81 9.89
C THR A 143 0.34 9.77 8.76
N VAL A 144 1.50 9.57 8.13
CA VAL A 144 2.00 10.40 7.02
C VAL A 144 1.86 9.67 5.69
N ILE A 145 2.14 8.36 5.67
CA ILE A 145 1.99 7.49 4.52
C ILE A 145 0.88 6.47 4.83
N PRO A 146 -0.36 6.71 4.36
CA PRO A 146 -1.44 5.76 4.55
C PRO A 146 -1.16 4.45 3.83
N LEU A 147 -1.79 3.38 4.30
CA LEU A 147 -1.69 2.06 3.65
C LEU A 147 -2.24 2.14 2.21
N PRO A 148 -1.53 1.60 1.20
CA PRO A 148 -1.96 1.66 -0.19
C PRO A 148 -3.13 0.68 -0.42
N GLU A 149 -4.35 1.17 -0.28
CA GLU A 149 -5.61 0.42 -0.43
C GLU A 149 -5.62 -0.51 -1.66
N LEU A 150 -5.22 0.02 -2.81
CA LEU A 150 -5.19 -0.75 -4.05
C LEU A 150 -4.25 -1.96 -3.92
N HIS A 151 -3.05 -1.78 -3.37
CA HIS A 151 -2.10 -2.87 -3.21
C HIS A 151 -2.57 -3.90 -2.17
N LEU A 152 -3.24 -3.48 -1.09
CA LEU A 152 -3.88 -4.40 -0.15
C LEU A 152 -4.97 -5.24 -0.81
N LEU A 153 -5.86 -4.60 -1.58
CA LEU A 153 -6.93 -5.26 -2.32
C LEU A 153 -6.37 -6.29 -3.31
N LEU A 154 -5.43 -5.85 -4.15
CA LEU A 154 -4.83 -6.68 -5.17
C LEU A 154 -4.11 -7.87 -4.54
N SER A 155 -3.31 -7.64 -3.49
CA SER A 155 -2.48 -8.68 -2.86
C SER A 155 -3.34 -9.80 -2.29
N LEU A 156 -4.33 -9.48 -1.45
CA LEU A 156 -5.15 -10.51 -0.80
C LEU A 156 -6.02 -11.27 -1.81
N VAL A 157 -6.75 -10.54 -2.67
CA VAL A 157 -7.67 -11.16 -3.62
C VAL A 157 -6.91 -12.05 -4.60
N ASN A 158 -5.78 -11.57 -5.16
CA ASN A 158 -4.98 -12.41 -6.05
C ASN A 158 -4.38 -13.61 -5.33
N HIS A 159 -3.91 -13.45 -4.09
CA HIS A 159 -3.34 -14.56 -3.32
C HIS A 159 -4.38 -15.68 -3.11
N ILE A 160 -5.57 -15.35 -2.62
CA ILE A 160 -6.64 -16.32 -2.39
C ILE A 160 -7.08 -16.95 -3.71
N CYS A 161 -7.30 -16.16 -4.76
CA CYS A 161 -7.73 -16.69 -6.04
C CYS A 161 -6.68 -17.63 -6.67
N ASN A 162 -5.40 -17.26 -6.59
CA ASN A 162 -4.30 -18.10 -7.08
C ASN A 162 -4.20 -19.41 -6.30
N TYR A 163 -4.57 -19.41 -5.02
CA TYR A 163 -4.64 -20.61 -4.21
C TYR A 163 -5.83 -21.51 -4.60
N ILE A 164 -7.01 -20.95 -4.89
CA ILE A 164 -8.21 -21.71 -5.28
C ILE A 164 -8.08 -22.33 -6.68
N ILE A 165 -7.49 -21.61 -7.64
CA ILE A 165 -7.39 -22.02 -9.06
C ILE A 165 -6.88 -23.45 -9.27
N PRO A 166 -5.76 -23.88 -8.66
CA PRO A 166 -5.27 -25.26 -8.81
C PRO A 166 -6.11 -26.29 -8.03
N LEU A 167 -6.84 -25.88 -6.99
CA LEU A 167 -7.63 -26.77 -6.14
C LEU A 167 -8.99 -27.10 -6.74
N TRP A 168 -9.58 -26.19 -7.51
CA TRP A 168 -10.91 -26.41 -8.09
C TRP A 168 -11.09 -25.70 -9.44
N VAL A 169 -11.18 -26.49 -10.52
CA VAL A 169 -11.39 -26.00 -11.90
C VAL A 169 -12.67 -25.18 -12.06
N GLY A 170 -13.71 -25.44 -11.24
CA GLY A 170 -14.97 -24.70 -11.27
C GLY A 170 -14.80 -23.21 -10.95
N PHE A 171 -13.73 -22.83 -10.24
CA PHE A 171 -13.42 -21.43 -9.96
C PHE A 171 -13.18 -20.62 -11.23
N LYS A 172 -12.48 -21.18 -12.22
CA LYS A 172 -12.25 -20.49 -13.50
C LYS A 172 -13.57 -20.25 -14.23
N LYS A 173 -14.46 -21.25 -14.24
CA LYS A 173 -15.79 -21.12 -14.86
C LYS A 173 -16.62 -20.04 -14.18
N TRP A 174 -16.59 -19.99 -12.85
CA TRP A 174 -17.28 -18.94 -12.08
C TRP A 174 -16.71 -17.55 -12.38
N ILE A 175 -15.39 -17.37 -12.42
CA ILE A 175 -14.76 -16.10 -12.81
C ILE A 175 -15.21 -15.68 -14.22
N TYR A 176 -15.23 -16.59 -15.19
CA TYR A 176 -15.70 -16.28 -16.54
C TYR A 176 -17.18 -15.88 -16.57
N SER A 177 -18.04 -16.48 -15.74
CA SER A 177 -19.45 -16.07 -15.65
C SER A 177 -19.65 -14.63 -15.13
N LEU A 178 -18.65 -14.05 -14.47
CA LEU A 178 -18.66 -12.64 -14.06
C LEU A 178 -18.23 -11.68 -15.19
N GLY A 179 -17.91 -12.19 -16.38
CA GLY A 179 -17.35 -11.38 -17.47
C GLY A 179 -15.93 -10.88 -17.17
N VAL A 180 -15.24 -11.54 -16.24
CA VAL A 180 -13.92 -11.14 -15.75
C VAL A 180 -12.82 -11.87 -16.50
N ILE A 181 -11.80 -11.12 -16.95
CA ILE A 181 -10.61 -11.65 -17.62
C ILE A 181 -9.36 -11.21 -16.86
N ARG A 182 -8.42 -12.14 -16.65
CA ARG A 182 -7.10 -11.82 -16.07
C ARG A 182 -6.27 -11.02 -17.06
N LYS A 183 -5.57 -10.00 -16.58
CA LYS A 183 -4.59 -9.24 -17.38
C LYS A 183 -3.18 -9.79 -17.13
N GLY A 184 -2.38 -9.91 -18.19
CA GLY A 184 -0.94 -10.22 -18.12
C GLY A 184 -0.50 -11.57 -18.70
N TYR A 185 0.79 -11.70 -19.01
CA TYR A 185 1.45 -12.94 -19.45
C TYR A 185 1.84 -13.82 -18.25
N HIS A 186 1.70 -15.14 -18.39
CA HIS A 186 1.93 -16.18 -17.38
C HIS A 186 1.14 -16.03 -16.06
N VAL A 187 -0.01 -16.72 -16.02
CA VAL A 187 -0.97 -16.84 -14.89
C VAL A 187 -1.84 -15.61 -14.63
N GLY A 188 -1.40 -14.39 -14.96
CA GLY A 188 -2.20 -13.16 -14.96
C GLY A 188 -2.69 -12.71 -13.57
N THR A 189 -2.88 -11.40 -13.40
CA THR A 189 -3.42 -10.81 -12.16
C THR A 189 -4.79 -10.17 -12.41
N TYR A 190 -5.59 -10.12 -11.36
CA TYR A 190 -6.80 -9.33 -11.31
C TYR A 190 -6.43 -7.89 -10.93
N ASP A 191 -6.97 -6.92 -11.66
CA ASP A 191 -6.85 -5.50 -11.33
C ASP A 191 -7.90 -5.07 -10.30
N GLY A 192 -7.89 -3.79 -9.90
CA GLY A 192 -8.72 -3.30 -8.81
C GLY A 192 -10.23 -3.43 -9.08
N ASN A 193 -10.67 -3.22 -10.32
CA ASN A 193 -12.09 -3.34 -10.67
C ASN A 193 -12.53 -4.80 -10.61
N VAL A 194 -11.70 -5.69 -11.14
CA VAL A 194 -11.95 -7.12 -11.08
C VAL A 194 -11.96 -7.63 -9.64
N SER A 195 -10.99 -7.23 -8.82
CA SER A 195 -10.93 -7.64 -7.41
C SER A 195 -12.20 -7.23 -6.66
N ARG A 196 -12.73 -6.02 -6.91
CA ARG A 196 -14.01 -5.58 -6.35
C ARG A 196 -15.19 -6.40 -6.86
N ALA A 197 -15.22 -6.74 -8.15
CA ALA A 197 -16.26 -7.58 -8.73
C ALA A 197 -16.27 -8.99 -8.11
N ILE A 198 -15.10 -9.58 -7.86
CA ILE A 198 -14.96 -10.87 -7.17
C ILE A 198 -15.53 -10.78 -5.76
N LEU A 199 -15.12 -9.77 -4.98
CA LEU A 199 -15.61 -9.59 -3.61
C LEU A 199 -17.13 -9.40 -3.56
N LYS A 200 -17.68 -8.56 -4.43
CA LYS A 200 -19.13 -8.31 -4.53
C LYS A 200 -19.95 -9.58 -4.84
N ASN A 201 -19.36 -10.55 -5.53
CA ASN A 201 -20.05 -11.76 -5.94
C ASN A 201 -19.65 -13.00 -5.12
N VAL A 202 -18.86 -12.84 -4.06
CA VAL A 202 -18.31 -13.95 -3.26
C VAL A 202 -19.38 -14.91 -2.73
N ASP A 203 -20.59 -14.42 -2.46
CA ASP A 203 -21.71 -15.24 -2.01
C ASP A 203 -22.21 -16.21 -3.06
N SER A 204 -22.19 -15.81 -4.34
CA SER A 204 -22.54 -16.71 -5.44
C SER A 204 -21.53 -17.85 -5.61
N LEU A 205 -20.24 -17.58 -5.31
CA LEU A 205 -19.19 -18.59 -5.30
C LEU A 205 -19.40 -19.60 -4.17
N ALA A 206 -19.84 -19.14 -3.00
CA ALA A 206 -20.10 -19.98 -1.84
C ALA A 206 -21.14 -21.08 -2.09
N LEU A 207 -22.04 -20.88 -3.06
CA LEU A 207 -23.09 -21.84 -3.43
C LEU A 207 -22.57 -23.03 -4.25
N VAL A 208 -21.42 -22.88 -4.90
CA VAL A 208 -20.91 -23.84 -5.91
C VAL A 208 -19.54 -24.40 -5.57
N ILE A 209 -18.81 -23.78 -4.63
CA ILE A 209 -17.47 -24.19 -4.23
C ILE A 209 -17.50 -25.43 -3.33
N PRO A 210 -16.50 -26.33 -3.41
CA PRO A 210 -16.34 -27.43 -2.45
C PRO A 210 -16.29 -26.94 -1.00
N ILE A 211 -16.86 -27.74 -0.09
CA ILE A 211 -17.00 -27.42 1.34
C ILE A 211 -15.64 -27.14 1.98
N GLU A 212 -14.61 -27.86 1.55
CA GLU A 212 -13.24 -27.77 2.05
C GLU A 212 -12.60 -26.40 1.79
N LEU A 213 -13.10 -25.66 0.80
CA LEU A 213 -12.57 -24.34 0.42
C LEU A 213 -13.41 -23.18 0.99
N LEU A 214 -14.52 -23.45 1.69
CA LEU A 214 -15.35 -22.42 2.31
C LEU A 214 -14.60 -21.48 3.28
N PRO A 215 -13.55 -21.90 4.03
CA PRO A 215 -12.75 -20.96 4.83
C PRO A 215 -12.12 -19.83 4.01
N LEU A 216 -11.79 -20.07 2.74
CA LEU A 216 -11.25 -19.04 1.84
C LEU A 216 -12.33 -18.03 1.43
N ILE A 217 -13.58 -18.48 1.28
CA ILE A 217 -14.74 -17.62 1.02
C ILE A 217 -15.05 -16.75 2.21
N ASP A 218 -15.03 -17.31 3.43
CA ASP A 218 -15.20 -16.54 4.66
C ASP A 218 -14.11 -15.46 4.81
N THR A 219 -12.87 -15.78 4.43
CA THR A 219 -11.78 -14.79 4.38
C THR A 219 -12.07 -13.65 3.40
N LEU A 220 -12.53 -13.96 2.18
CA LEU A 220 -12.91 -12.95 1.18
C LEU A 220 -14.11 -12.10 1.66
N ARG A 221 -15.12 -12.70 2.30
CA ARG A 221 -16.26 -11.96 2.89
C ARG A 221 -15.82 -11.01 3.99
N LYS A 222 -14.98 -11.48 4.92
CA LYS A 222 -14.43 -10.65 5.99
C LYS A 222 -13.61 -9.51 5.41
N PHE A 223 -12.83 -9.76 4.36
CA PHE A 223 -12.09 -8.70 3.69
C PHE A 223 -13.00 -7.73 2.94
N ASP A 224 -14.07 -8.18 2.30
CA ASP A 224 -15.05 -7.29 1.67
C ASP A 224 -15.68 -6.32 2.69
N ARG A 225 -15.94 -6.78 3.93
CA ARG A 225 -16.35 -5.89 5.03
C ARG A 225 -15.31 -4.83 5.36
N VAL A 226 -14.03 -5.17 5.32
CA VAL A 226 -12.94 -4.19 5.48
C VAL A 226 -12.96 -3.21 4.31
N VAL A 227 -12.99 -3.69 3.07
CA VAL A 227 -12.99 -2.83 1.87
C VAL A 227 -14.19 -1.88 1.87
N THR A 228 -15.39 -2.37 2.11
CA THR A 228 -16.62 -1.55 2.12
C THR A 228 -16.71 -0.63 3.34
N GLY A 229 -16.16 -1.06 4.48
CA GLY A 229 -16.18 -0.32 5.73
C GLY A 229 -15.10 0.74 5.87
N THR A 230 -13.92 0.57 5.25
CA THR A 230 -12.75 1.42 5.51
C THR A 230 -12.11 2.04 4.27
N PHE A 231 -12.22 1.43 3.08
CA PHE A 231 -11.53 1.98 1.91
C PHE A 231 -12.21 3.24 1.43
N SER A 232 -11.40 4.22 1.05
CA SER A 232 -11.82 5.56 0.62
C SER A 232 -12.67 6.29 1.67
N LYS A 233 -12.59 5.87 2.93
CA LYS A 233 -13.16 6.60 4.07
C LYS A 233 -12.12 7.55 4.66
N PRO A 234 -12.54 8.70 5.21
CA PRO A 234 -11.63 9.55 5.96
C PRO A 234 -11.06 8.78 7.16
N LEU A 235 -9.83 9.11 7.53
CA LEU A 235 -9.24 8.63 8.76
C LEU A 235 -10.11 9.10 9.93
N ASP A 236 -10.41 8.21 10.87
CA ASP A 236 -11.11 8.58 12.09
C ASP A 236 -10.32 9.70 12.80
N LEU A 237 -11.01 10.77 13.21
CA LEU A 237 -10.39 11.89 13.93
C LEU A 237 -9.70 11.43 15.23
N GLN A 238 -10.12 10.28 15.77
CA GLN A 238 -9.57 9.68 16.97
C GLN A 238 -8.51 8.60 16.68
N TYR A 239 -8.15 8.36 15.41
CA TYR A 239 -7.15 7.34 15.02
C TYR A 239 -5.80 7.53 15.71
N HIS A 240 -5.44 8.77 16.03
CA HIS A 240 -4.19 9.11 16.74
C HIS A 240 -4.20 8.76 18.23
N ASN A 241 -5.31 8.25 18.78
CA ASN A 241 -5.40 7.81 20.16
C ASN A 241 -5.20 6.28 20.26
N PRO A 242 -3.97 5.80 20.50
CA PRO A 242 -3.68 4.37 20.58
C PRO A 242 -4.36 3.65 21.77
N ARG A 243 -5.05 4.38 22.66
CA ARG A 243 -5.82 3.80 23.77
C ARG A 243 -7.23 3.34 23.37
N LEU A 244 -7.74 3.74 22.21
CA LEU A 244 -9.11 3.41 21.77
C LEU A 244 -9.20 2.13 20.92
N TYR A 245 -8.08 1.63 20.41
CA TYR A 245 -8.04 0.50 19.48
C TYR A 245 -7.15 -0.65 19.97
N ARG A 246 -6.93 -0.74 21.29
CA ARG A 246 -6.28 -1.88 21.97
C ARG A 246 -7.29 -2.73 22.71
#